data_AF-A0A2W2F0W9-F1
#
_entry.id   AF-A0A2W2F0W9-F1
#
_cell.length_a   1.000
_cell.length_b   1.000
_cell.length_c   1.000
_cell.angle_alpha   90.00
_cell.angle_beta   90.00
_cell.angle_gamma   90.00
#
_symmetry.space_group_name_H-M   'P 1'
#
loop_
_entity.id
_entity.type
_entity.pdbx_description
1 polymer ?
#
loop_
_entity_poly.entity_id
_entity_poly.type
_entity_poly.pdbx_seq_one_letter_code
_entity_poly.pdbx_strand_id
1 'polypeptide(L)'
;MTTQEEQTRAALRFPPGFAWGAATSAYQIEGAVGEDGRGASIWDTFTRTPGRILGGHHADVAIDHYHRYREDVAIMARLGLSAYRFSVSWPRIQPGGSGPVNSKGLDFYKRLTDELRRHDIDPWLTLYHWDLPQELEDAGGWPNRDTAYRFAEYAAAVHEALKDHVHTFSTVNEPWCAAFLGYASGEHAPGRREPENAIRGAHHLNLAHGLAVQAMNARRVGGCVNLYAITPATGAERDLDAARRIDGLQNRFFLDALLLGRYPEDVLADLGMDLGFIQPGDMKAIGAPIDVLLVNYYSRFTVSGEPGGRASAAAAPTDTASPWVGSEHVSFVNGGRPVTAMGWEIDEDGLVEILTRVAREYPPIPMVVSENGAAFDDALVDGRVHDRERQAYVEAHLAACRRAIDLGVPLQGYFAWSLMDNFEWAWGYGKRFGLVHVDFETQERLLKDSALWYAEIIRQNRRHEPTDS
;
A
#
# COMPACT_ATOMS: atom_id res chain seq x y z
N MET A 1 37.33 -0.03 -8.69
CA MET A 1 35.95 0.45 -8.89
C MET A 1 35.91 1.12 -10.24
N THR A 2 34.90 0.81 -11.05
CA THR A 2 34.78 1.38 -12.40
C THR A 2 34.16 2.78 -12.33
N THR A 3 34.50 3.66 -13.29
CA THR A 3 34.01 5.04 -13.36
C THR A 3 32.47 5.13 -13.41
N GLN A 4 31.81 4.08 -13.89
CA GLN A 4 30.36 3.96 -13.98
C GLN A 4 29.71 3.68 -12.61
N GLU A 5 30.31 2.83 -11.78
CA GLU A 5 29.83 2.59 -10.40
C GLU A 5 29.95 3.85 -9.53
N GLU A 6 30.99 4.66 -9.72
CA GLU A 6 31.16 5.93 -9.00
C GLU A 6 30.16 7.01 -9.45
N GLN A 7 29.83 7.06 -10.75
CA GLN A 7 28.81 7.97 -11.29
C GLN A 7 27.39 7.61 -10.83
N THR A 8 27.04 6.32 -10.83
CA THR A 8 25.75 5.85 -10.29
C THR A 8 25.64 6.11 -8.79
N ARG A 9 26.74 5.95 -8.04
CA ARG A 9 26.79 6.27 -6.59
C ARG A 9 26.63 7.76 -6.30
N ALA A 10 27.15 8.63 -7.15
CA ALA A 10 26.93 10.07 -7.02
C ALA A 10 25.47 10.47 -7.31
N ALA A 11 24.77 9.70 -8.17
CA ALA A 11 23.40 9.96 -8.60
C ALA A 11 22.32 9.59 -7.55
N LEU A 12 22.60 8.69 -6.60
CA LEU A 12 21.64 8.25 -5.56
C LEU A 12 21.88 8.89 -4.18
N ARG A 13 22.18 10.19 -4.17
CA ARG A 13 22.27 10.99 -2.95
C ARG A 13 20.91 11.62 -2.65
N PHE A 14 20.44 11.56 -1.42
CA PHE A 14 19.16 12.12 -1.00
C PHE A 14 19.34 13.25 0.02
N PRO A 15 18.33 14.13 0.21
CA PRO A 15 18.38 15.17 1.23
C PRO A 15 18.62 14.60 2.64
N PRO A 16 19.26 15.36 3.54
CA PRO A 16 19.37 14.97 4.95
C PRO A 16 18.00 14.72 5.58
N GLY A 17 17.90 13.74 6.47
CA GLY A 17 16.63 13.38 7.11
C GLY A 17 15.64 12.60 6.22
N PHE A 18 16.07 12.17 5.03
CA PHE A 18 15.27 11.30 4.16
C PHE A 18 15.02 9.95 4.85
N ALA A 19 13.75 9.55 4.96
CA ALA A 19 13.36 8.29 5.58
C ALA A 19 13.66 7.11 4.65
N TRP A 20 14.56 6.23 5.09
CA TRP A 20 14.91 4.98 4.42
C TRP A 20 14.24 3.82 5.13
N GLY A 21 13.21 3.25 4.51
CA GLY A 21 12.42 2.20 5.13
C GLY A 21 12.14 0.99 4.25
N ALA A 22 11.42 0.06 4.84
CA ALA A 22 10.74 -1.04 4.19
C ALA A 22 9.34 -1.16 4.79
N ALA A 23 8.40 -1.72 4.02
CA ALA A 23 7.01 -1.81 4.38
C ALA A 23 6.50 -3.26 4.43
N THR A 24 5.49 -3.49 5.27
CA THR A 24 4.73 -4.75 5.39
C THR A 24 3.27 -4.46 5.77
N SER A 25 2.43 -5.51 5.72
CA SER A 25 1.07 -5.47 6.27
C SER A 25 0.82 -6.64 7.21
N ALA A 26 -0.06 -6.41 8.20
CA ALA A 26 -0.34 -7.34 9.29
C ALA A 26 -0.77 -8.72 8.79
N TYR A 27 -1.81 -8.81 7.97
CA TYR A 27 -2.35 -10.09 7.52
C TYR A 27 -1.33 -10.89 6.68
N GLN A 28 -0.48 -10.18 5.91
CA GLN A 28 0.47 -10.84 5.03
C GLN A 28 1.66 -11.47 5.77
N ILE A 29 2.00 -10.97 6.98
CA ILE A 29 3.20 -11.41 7.70
C ILE A 29 2.96 -12.04 9.07
N GLU A 30 1.89 -11.66 9.78
CA GLU A 30 1.79 -11.95 11.21
C GLU A 30 1.54 -13.43 11.53
N GLY A 31 0.59 -14.06 10.84
CA GLY A 31 0.10 -15.38 11.24
C GLY A 31 -0.70 -15.34 12.55
N ALA A 32 -0.66 -16.42 13.34
CA ALA A 32 -1.26 -16.48 14.68
C ALA A 32 -2.73 -16.01 14.71
N VAL A 33 -3.52 -16.45 13.72
CA VAL A 33 -4.87 -15.91 13.44
C VAL A 33 -5.91 -16.21 14.52
N GLY A 34 -5.66 -17.22 15.38
CA GLY A 34 -6.51 -17.64 16.50
C GLY A 34 -5.91 -17.40 17.89
N GLU A 35 -4.82 -16.62 17.99
CA GLU A 35 -4.13 -16.38 19.26
C GLU A 35 -4.52 -15.07 19.92
N ASP A 36 -4.34 -15.03 21.25
CA ASP A 36 -4.51 -13.83 22.09
C ASP A 36 -5.82 -13.06 21.87
N GLY A 37 -6.88 -13.78 21.51
CA GLY A 37 -8.23 -13.24 21.37
C GLY A 37 -8.49 -12.49 20.06
N ARG A 38 -7.62 -12.63 19.04
CA ARG A 38 -7.87 -12.09 17.69
C ARG A 38 -9.18 -12.65 17.12
N GLY A 39 -10.02 -11.76 16.57
CA GLY A 39 -11.22 -12.13 15.80
C GLY A 39 -10.91 -12.51 14.35
N ALA A 40 -11.89 -13.04 13.63
CA ALA A 40 -11.73 -13.30 12.19
C ALA A 40 -11.77 -12.00 11.39
N SER A 41 -10.89 -11.87 10.39
CA SER A 41 -10.98 -10.83 9.36
C SER A 41 -11.73 -11.33 8.12
N ILE A 42 -12.08 -10.41 7.22
CA ILE A 42 -12.59 -10.74 5.89
C ILE A 42 -11.60 -11.59 5.08
N TRP A 43 -10.29 -11.48 5.33
CA TRP A 43 -9.31 -12.31 4.65
C TRP A 43 -9.25 -13.73 5.23
N ASP A 44 -9.53 -13.91 6.52
CA ASP A 44 -9.63 -15.25 7.11
C ASP A 44 -10.76 -16.07 6.48
N THR A 45 -11.92 -15.44 6.25
CA THR A 45 -13.05 -16.11 5.59
C THR A 45 -12.83 -16.26 4.08
N PHE A 46 -12.29 -15.23 3.42
CA PHE A 46 -12.04 -15.23 1.98
C PHE A 46 -11.03 -16.30 1.56
N THR A 47 -9.90 -16.42 2.27
CA THR A 47 -8.86 -17.42 1.96
C THR A 47 -9.35 -18.86 2.11
N ARG A 48 -10.33 -19.10 2.98
CA ARG A 48 -10.98 -20.41 3.18
C ARG A 48 -12.04 -20.73 2.12
N THR A 49 -12.38 -19.78 1.26
CA THR A 49 -13.34 -19.99 0.18
C THR A 49 -12.66 -20.63 -1.04
N PRO A 50 -13.10 -21.82 -1.50
CA PRO A 50 -12.48 -22.49 -2.64
C PRO A 50 -12.41 -21.61 -3.89
N GLY A 51 -11.26 -21.62 -4.56
CA GLY A 51 -11.05 -20.90 -5.83
C GLY A 51 -10.80 -19.40 -5.68
N ARG A 52 -10.69 -18.86 -4.46
CA ARG A 52 -10.38 -17.44 -4.24
C ARG A 52 -8.87 -17.13 -4.19
N ILE A 53 -8.06 -18.09 -3.74
CA ILE A 53 -6.60 -17.95 -3.63
C ILE A 53 -5.91 -18.96 -4.54
N LEU A 54 -4.89 -18.52 -5.27
CA LEU A 54 -4.03 -19.40 -6.03
C LEU A 54 -3.40 -20.46 -5.12
N GLY A 55 -3.57 -21.73 -5.46
CA GLY A 55 -3.10 -22.86 -4.65
C GLY A 55 -3.88 -23.09 -3.36
N GLY A 56 -4.96 -22.35 -3.09
CA GLY A 56 -5.79 -22.51 -1.89
C GLY A 56 -5.05 -22.18 -0.59
N HIS A 57 -4.01 -21.34 -0.66
CA HIS A 57 -3.23 -20.92 0.51
C HIS A 57 -4.06 -20.05 1.47
N HIS A 58 -3.67 -20.04 2.74
CA HIS A 58 -4.17 -19.15 3.77
C HIS A 58 -3.01 -18.60 4.61
N ALA A 59 -3.19 -17.43 5.22
CA ALA A 59 -2.15 -16.75 5.98
C ALA A 59 -2.15 -17.10 7.49
N ASP A 60 -2.68 -18.27 7.88
CA ASP A 60 -2.77 -18.72 9.27
C ASP A 60 -1.40 -18.69 9.99
N VAL A 61 -0.33 -19.05 9.26
CA VAL A 61 1.07 -18.96 9.71
C VAL A 61 1.76 -17.73 9.11
N ALA A 62 1.51 -17.41 7.83
CA ALA A 62 2.23 -16.34 7.12
C ALA A 62 3.75 -16.54 7.20
N ILE A 63 4.48 -15.54 7.68
CA ILE A 63 5.91 -15.66 8.02
C ILE A 63 6.13 -15.67 9.53
N ASP A 64 5.09 -15.94 10.32
CA ASP A 64 5.18 -16.07 11.77
C ASP A 64 5.76 -14.81 12.46
N HIS A 65 5.54 -13.63 11.87
CA HIS A 65 6.07 -12.36 12.38
C HIS A 65 5.54 -12.06 13.79
N TYR A 66 4.31 -12.51 14.12
CA TYR A 66 3.73 -12.33 15.44
C TYR A 66 4.64 -12.88 16.56
N HIS A 67 5.29 -14.03 16.32
CA HIS A 67 6.23 -14.64 17.25
C HIS A 67 7.69 -14.20 17.01
N ARG A 68 8.04 -13.87 15.76
CA ARG A 68 9.43 -13.65 15.31
C ARG A 68 9.81 -12.20 15.12
N TYR A 69 8.96 -11.25 15.51
CA TYR A 69 9.18 -9.83 15.26
C TYR A 69 10.56 -9.31 15.71
N ARG A 70 11.17 -9.86 16.78
CA ARG A 70 12.51 -9.48 17.22
C ARG A 70 13.60 -9.85 16.21
N GLU A 71 13.49 -11.02 15.60
CA GLU A 71 14.39 -11.46 14.52
C GLU A 71 14.26 -10.51 13.32
N ASP A 72 13.02 -10.18 12.97
CA ASP A 72 12.72 -9.32 11.83
C ASP A 72 13.18 -7.87 12.10
N VAL A 73 13.02 -7.34 13.31
CA VAL A 73 13.58 -6.01 13.71
C VAL A 73 15.11 -6.02 13.71
N ALA A 74 15.75 -7.12 14.15
CA ALA A 74 17.20 -7.24 14.06
C ALA A 74 17.67 -7.23 12.59
N ILE A 75 16.90 -7.82 11.67
CA ILE A 75 17.15 -7.70 10.22
C ILE A 75 17.04 -6.25 9.77
N MET A 76 15.99 -5.52 10.15
CA MET A 76 15.81 -4.10 9.80
C MET A 76 17.02 -3.26 10.27
N ALA A 77 17.49 -3.50 11.50
CA ALA A 77 18.66 -2.82 12.04
C ALA A 77 19.94 -3.15 11.25
N ARG A 78 20.14 -4.41 10.84
CA ARG A 78 21.27 -4.83 9.98
C ARG A 78 21.24 -4.18 8.60
N LEU A 79 20.05 -3.98 8.04
CA LEU A 79 19.87 -3.25 6.78
C LEU A 79 20.09 -1.73 6.96
N GLY A 80 20.07 -1.23 8.19
CA GLY A 80 20.24 0.17 8.50
C GLY A 80 19.00 1.01 8.21
N LEU A 81 17.80 0.42 8.26
CA LEU A 81 16.55 1.18 8.08
C LEU A 81 16.45 2.30 9.13
N SER A 82 15.94 3.47 8.74
CA SER A 82 15.59 4.55 9.68
C SER A 82 14.12 4.51 10.07
N ALA A 83 13.28 3.85 9.28
CA ALA A 83 11.86 3.72 9.52
C ALA A 83 11.34 2.34 9.10
N TYR A 84 10.31 1.86 9.78
CA TYR A 84 9.58 0.65 9.39
C TYR A 84 8.10 0.97 9.30
N ARG A 85 7.53 0.77 8.11
CA ARG A 85 6.09 0.95 7.88
C ARG A 85 5.38 -0.39 8.04
N PHE A 86 4.44 -0.47 8.97
CA PHE A 86 3.66 -1.68 9.21
C PHE A 86 2.20 -1.33 9.50
N SER A 87 1.28 -2.28 9.34
CA SER A 87 -0.11 -2.09 9.74
C SER A 87 -0.46 -2.75 11.07
N VAL A 88 -1.49 -2.22 11.73
CA VAL A 88 -2.13 -2.85 12.88
C VAL A 88 -3.34 -3.64 12.40
N SER A 89 -3.49 -4.86 12.91
CA SER A 89 -4.63 -5.70 12.60
C SER A 89 -5.84 -5.28 13.43
N TRP A 90 -6.86 -4.69 12.78
CA TRP A 90 -8.10 -4.30 13.46
C TRP A 90 -8.73 -5.45 14.27
N PRO A 91 -8.90 -6.69 13.75
CA PRO A 91 -9.47 -7.79 14.52
C PRO A 91 -8.58 -8.27 15.67
N ARG A 92 -7.31 -7.85 15.78
CA ARG A 92 -6.54 -8.05 17.03
C ARG A 92 -6.91 -7.05 18.10
N ILE A 93 -7.20 -5.81 17.72
CA ILE A 93 -7.48 -4.71 18.65
C ILE A 93 -8.95 -4.71 19.08
N GLN A 94 -9.87 -4.90 18.14
CA GLN A 94 -11.30 -5.05 18.38
C GLN A 94 -11.79 -6.26 17.58
N PRO A 95 -11.89 -7.45 18.19
CA PRO A 95 -12.19 -8.71 17.50
C PRO A 95 -13.45 -8.69 16.64
N GLY A 96 -14.54 -8.09 17.12
CA GLY A 96 -15.79 -7.88 16.37
C GLY A 96 -15.86 -6.53 15.64
N GLY A 97 -14.76 -5.78 15.61
CA GLY A 97 -14.67 -4.43 15.01
C GLY A 97 -15.35 -3.31 15.79
N SER A 98 -15.89 -3.59 16.96
CA SER A 98 -16.41 -2.59 17.90
C SER A 98 -16.23 -3.05 19.35
N GLY A 99 -16.52 -2.17 20.30
CA GLY A 99 -16.45 -2.49 21.73
C GLY A 99 -15.06 -2.32 22.34
N PRO A 100 -14.78 -2.96 23.49
CA PRO A 100 -13.54 -2.74 24.23
C PRO A 100 -12.31 -3.25 23.48
N VAL A 101 -11.18 -2.59 23.69
CA VAL A 101 -9.89 -3.02 23.17
C VAL A 101 -9.47 -4.35 23.80
N ASN A 102 -9.04 -5.30 22.96
CA ASN A 102 -8.32 -6.48 23.39
C ASN A 102 -6.89 -6.10 23.78
N SER A 103 -6.62 -6.05 25.08
CA SER A 103 -5.32 -5.63 25.62
C SER A 103 -4.16 -6.49 25.13
N LYS A 104 -4.36 -7.80 24.96
CA LYS A 104 -3.29 -8.70 24.50
C LYS A 104 -2.88 -8.43 23.05
N GLY A 105 -3.86 -8.17 22.18
CA GLY A 105 -3.61 -7.76 20.80
C GLY A 105 -2.83 -6.45 20.74
N LEU A 106 -3.21 -5.48 21.57
CA LEU A 106 -2.50 -4.20 21.68
C LEU A 106 -1.08 -4.36 22.25
N ASP A 107 -0.88 -5.26 23.21
CA ASP A 107 0.43 -5.49 23.83
C ASP A 107 1.47 -6.02 22.83
N PHE A 108 1.05 -6.75 21.79
CA PHE A 108 1.95 -7.13 20.70
C PHE A 108 2.51 -5.89 19.99
N TYR A 109 1.66 -4.97 19.57
CA TYR A 109 2.10 -3.76 18.86
C TYR A 109 2.94 -2.84 19.74
N LYS A 110 2.64 -2.74 21.06
CA LYS A 110 3.52 -2.02 22.01
C LYS A 110 4.92 -2.63 22.05
N ARG A 111 5.02 -3.95 22.17
CA ARG A 111 6.32 -4.65 22.18
C ARG A 111 7.07 -4.50 20.86
N LEU A 112 6.36 -4.50 19.73
CA LEU A 112 6.94 -4.24 18.41
C LEU A 112 7.50 -2.81 18.32
N THR A 113 6.70 -1.80 18.70
CA THR A 113 7.15 -0.40 18.67
C THR A 113 8.30 -0.12 19.62
N ASP A 114 8.32 -0.76 20.80
CA ASP A 114 9.44 -0.69 21.74
C ASP A 114 10.72 -1.28 21.12
N GLU A 115 10.61 -2.43 20.46
CA GLU A 115 11.76 -3.07 19.84
C GLU A 115 12.32 -2.26 18.68
N LEU A 116 11.46 -1.68 17.84
CA LEU A 116 11.88 -0.76 16.78
C LEU A 116 12.64 0.44 17.33
N ARG A 117 12.11 1.07 18.39
CA ARG A 117 12.74 2.23 19.05
C ARG A 117 14.08 1.87 19.70
N ARG A 118 14.24 0.66 20.27
CA ARG A 118 15.53 0.18 20.80
C ARG A 118 16.63 0.10 19.74
N HIS A 119 16.25 -0.03 18.47
CA HIS A 119 17.15 -0.09 17.32
C HIS A 119 17.20 1.22 16.52
N ASP A 120 16.68 2.33 17.08
CA ASP A 120 16.60 3.64 16.43
C ASP A 120 15.83 3.61 15.08
N ILE A 121 14.82 2.73 14.99
CA ILE A 121 13.93 2.63 13.83
C ILE A 121 12.62 3.33 14.18
N ASP A 122 12.22 4.31 13.37
CA ASP A 122 10.96 5.04 13.54
C ASP A 122 9.77 4.18 13.07
N PRO A 123 8.83 3.80 13.96
CA PRO A 123 7.62 3.10 13.58
C PRO A 123 6.65 4.03 12.84
N TRP A 124 6.30 3.66 11.60
CA TRP A 124 5.28 4.31 10.79
C TRP A 124 4.08 3.38 10.70
N LEU A 125 2.96 3.77 11.30
CA LEU A 125 1.84 2.86 11.53
C LEU A 125 0.72 3.10 10.51
N THR A 126 0.20 2.03 9.92
CA THR A 126 -1.02 2.04 9.09
C THR A 126 -2.18 1.41 9.86
N LEU A 127 -3.29 2.14 10.01
CA LEU A 127 -4.43 1.69 10.81
C LEU A 127 -5.25 0.61 10.11
N TYR A 128 -5.46 0.75 8.80
CA TYR A 128 -6.21 -0.22 8.00
C TYR A 128 -5.43 -0.65 6.77
N HIS A 129 -5.12 -1.94 6.73
CA HIS A 129 -4.53 -2.62 5.57
C HIS A 129 -5.36 -3.87 5.24
N TRP A 130 -6.62 -3.61 4.89
CA TRP A 130 -7.57 -4.53 4.25
C TRP A 130 -8.13 -5.68 5.10
N ASP A 131 -7.78 -5.78 6.37
CA ASP A 131 -8.17 -6.86 7.26
C ASP A 131 -9.38 -6.50 8.15
N LEU A 132 -10.45 -5.99 7.54
CA LEU A 132 -11.71 -5.66 8.24
C LEU A 132 -12.19 -6.85 9.10
N PRO A 133 -12.60 -6.64 10.36
CA PRO A 133 -13.25 -7.67 11.16
C PRO A 133 -14.50 -8.23 10.46
N GLN A 134 -14.63 -9.56 10.41
CA GLN A 134 -15.70 -10.22 9.64
C GLN A 134 -17.09 -9.79 10.11
N GLU A 135 -17.29 -9.56 11.40
CA GLU A 135 -18.59 -9.11 11.94
C GLU A 135 -19.03 -7.75 11.36
N LEU A 136 -18.09 -6.87 10.99
CA LEU A 136 -18.42 -5.62 10.31
C LEU A 136 -18.81 -5.86 8.85
N GLU A 137 -18.17 -6.81 8.16
CA GLU A 137 -18.61 -7.21 6.81
C GLU A 137 -19.99 -7.87 6.83
N ASP A 138 -20.25 -8.73 7.81
CA ASP A 138 -21.57 -9.37 8.00
C ASP A 138 -22.67 -8.31 8.25
N ALA A 139 -22.31 -7.19 8.89
CA ALA A 139 -23.16 -6.02 9.07
C ALA A 139 -23.23 -5.08 7.84
N GLY A 140 -22.57 -5.44 6.73
CA GLY A 140 -22.64 -4.73 5.45
C GLY A 140 -21.32 -4.14 4.95
N GLY A 141 -20.25 -4.19 5.75
CA GLY A 141 -18.89 -3.85 5.33
C GLY A 141 -18.68 -2.37 5.07
N TRP A 142 -17.69 -2.04 4.24
CA TRP A 142 -17.45 -0.66 3.80
C TRP A 142 -18.64 0.00 3.07
N PRO A 143 -19.50 -0.71 2.33
CA PRO A 143 -20.73 -0.12 1.82
C PRO A 143 -21.67 0.39 2.93
N ASN A 144 -21.59 -0.15 4.14
CA ASN A 144 -22.32 0.36 5.29
C ASN A 144 -21.55 1.52 5.94
N ARG A 145 -22.22 2.67 6.07
CA ARG A 145 -21.67 3.88 6.66
C ARG A 145 -21.20 3.70 8.11
N ASP A 146 -21.85 2.83 8.90
CA ASP A 146 -21.49 2.61 10.31
C ASP A 146 -20.02 2.19 10.45
N THR A 147 -19.50 1.43 9.49
CA THR A 147 -18.11 0.97 9.43
C THR A 147 -17.10 2.12 9.49
N ALA A 148 -17.42 3.27 8.88
CA ALA A 148 -16.56 4.46 8.93
C ALA A 148 -16.49 5.06 10.35
N TYR A 149 -17.58 5.01 11.11
CA TYR A 149 -17.62 5.46 12.50
C TYR A 149 -16.88 4.46 13.41
N ARG A 150 -17.06 3.16 13.20
CA ARG A 150 -16.29 2.12 13.93
C ARG A 150 -14.80 2.26 13.70
N PHE A 151 -14.40 2.58 12.47
CA PHE A 151 -12.99 2.82 12.16
C PHE A 151 -12.43 4.01 12.93
N ALA A 152 -13.20 5.09 13.12
CA ALA A 152 -12.76 6.24 13.90
C ALA A 152 -12.60 5.91 15.39
N GLU A 153 -13.50 5.10 15.97
CA GLU A 153 -13.39 4.60 17.35
C GLU A 153 -12.13 3.73 17.53
N TYR A 154 -11.90 2.81 16.59
CA TYR A 154 -10.70 1.98 16.51
C TYR A 154 -9.42 2.83 16.40
N ALA A 155 -9.39 3.78 15.48
CA ALA A 155 -8.24 4.65 15.22
C ALA A 155 -7.86 5.45 16.47
N ALA A 156 -8.84 6.03 17.17
CA ALA A 156 -8.62 6.75 18.41
C ALA A 156 -8.02 5.85 19.49
N ALA A 157 -8.52 4.61 19.62
CA ALA A 157 -8.02 3.66 20.62
C ALA A 157 -6.56 3.22 20.34
N VAL A 158 -6.22 2.94 19.08
CA VAL A 158 -4.85 2.58 18.67
C VAL A 158 -3.91 3.77 18.88
N HIS A 159 -4.33 4.97 18.45
CA HIS A 159 -3.54 6.18 18.63
C HIS A 159 -3.27 6.47 20.11
N GLU A 160 -4.30 6.45 20.96
CA GLU A 160 -4.14 6.72 22.39
C GLU A 160 -3.13 5.77 23.04
N ALA A 161 -3.12 4.51 22.62
CA ALA A 161 -2.24 3.49 23.17
C ALA A 161 -0.78 3.56 22.67
N LEU A 162 -0.54 4.15 21.50
CA LEU A 162 0.76 4.07 20.80
C LEU A 162 1.38 5.44 20.48
N LYS A 163 0.69 6.56 20.71
CA LYS A 163 1.14 7.94 20.36
C LYS A 163 2.50 8.34 20.96
N ASP A 164 2.89 7.74 22.08
CA ASP A 164 4.19 8.02 22.72
C ASP A 164 5.35 7.35 21.97
N HIS A 165 5.09 6.27 21.24
CA HIS A 165 6.09 5.50 20.50
C HIS A 165 6.00 5.69 18.99
N VAL A 166 4.83 6.04 18.47
CA VAL A 166 4.55 6.21 17.03
C VAL A 166 4.29 7.68 16.76
N HIS A 167 5.05 8.27 15.84
CA HIS A 167 4.89 9.67 15.48
C HIS A 167 4.15 9.88 14.16
N THR A 168 4.26 8.93 13.24
CA THR A 168 3.63 8.99 11.92
C THR A 168 2.56 7.92 11.80
N PHE A 169 1.31 8.36 11.68
CA PHE A 169 0.16 7.49 11.43
C PHE A 169 -0.32 7.67 9.99
N SER A 170 -0.76 6.57 9.39
CA SER A 170 -1.53 6.56 8.16
C SER A 170 -2.83 5.80 8.41
N THR A 171 -3.91 6.29 7.81
CA THR A 171 -5.26 5.79 8.10
C THR A 171 -5.57 4.54 7.27
N VAL A 172 -5.92 4.73 6.00
CA VAL A 172 -6.32 3.66 5.07
C VAL A 172 -5.23 3.48 4.02
N ASN A 173 -4.69 2.28 3.89
CA ASN A 173 -3.82 1.90 2.76
C ASN A 173 -4.67 1.58 1.53
N GLU A 174 -4.38 2.23 0.40
CA GLU A 174 -4.96 1.92 -0.91
C GLU A 174 -6.49 1.73 -0.86
N PRO A 175 -7.26 2.79 -0.55
CA PRO A 175 -8.71 2.70 -0.51
C PRO A 175 -9.30 2.25 -1.87
N TRP A 176 -8.59 2.50 -2.99
CA TRP A 176 -8.96 1.97 -4.30
C TRP A 176 -9.00 0.42 -4.28
N CYS A 177 -7.95 -0.23 -3.78
CA CYS A 177 -7.87 -1.69 -3.73
C CYS A 177 -8.97 -2.27 -2.82
N ALA A 178 -9.13 -1.72 -1.62
CA ALA A 178 -10.16 -2.18 -0.68
C ALA A 178 -11.59 -2.05 -1.24
N ALA A 179 -11.88 -0.97 -1.98
CA ALA A 179 -13.18 -0.74 -2.59
C ALA A 179 -13.40 -1.56 -3.87
N PHE A 180 -12.54 -1.39 -4.86
CA PHE A 180 -12.79 -1.89 -6.22
C PHE A 180 -12.37 -3.34 -6.38
N LEU A 181 -11.27 -3.79 -5.78
CA LEU A 181 -10.91 -5.22 -5.79
C LEU A 181 -11.80 -6.03 -4.84
N GLY A 182 -12.21 -5.42 -3.72
CA GLY A 182 -13.05 -6.06 -2.70
C GLY A 182 -14.54 -6.17 -3.08
N TYR A 183 -15.10 -5.11 -3.67
CA TYR A 183 -16.55 -4.99 -3.91
C TYR A 183 -16.96 -4.87 -5.38
N ALA A 184 -16.07 -4.59 -6.34
CA ALA A 184 -16.43 -4.58 -7.77
C ALA A 184 -15.92 -5.82 -8.52
N SER A 185 -14.61 -6.07 -8.54
CA SER A 185 -14.06 -7.25 -9.22
C SER A 185 -14.25 -8.54 -8.42
N GLY A 186 -14.25 -8.43 -7.09
CA GLY A 186 -14.27 -9.54 -6.15
C GLY A 186 -12.96 -10.35 -6.15
N GLU A 187 -11.87 -9.76 -6.62
CA GLU A 187 -10.52 -10.34 -6.61
C GLU A 187 -9.96 -10.45 -5.19
N HIS A 188 -10.20 -9.42 -4.37
CA HIS A 188 -9.77 -9.37 -2.98
C HIS A 188 -10.96 -9.56 -2.05
N ALA A 189 -10.68 -9.86 -0.77
CA ALA A 189 -11.71 -9.89 0.26
C ALA A 189 -12.48 -8.55 0.31
N PRO A 190 -13.80 -8.55 0.50
CA PRO A 190 -14.67 -9.71 0.80
C PRO A 190 -15.12 -10.52 -0.43
N GLY A 191 -14.65 -10.19 -1.63
CA GLY A 191 -14.91 -10.98 -2.84
C GLY A 191 -16.25 -10.73 -3.51
N ARG A 192 -16.85 -9.55 -3.25
CA ARG A 192 -18.15 -9.13 -3.75
C ARG A 192 -18.02 -8.55 -5.17
N ARG A 193 -19.08 -8.69 -5.96
CA ARG A 193 -19.16 -8.25 -7.36
C ARG A 193 -20.35 -7.31 -7.56
N GLU A 194 -20.28 -6.19 -6.85
CA GLU A 194 -21.36 -5.23 -6.65
C GLU A 194 -20.84 -3.80 -6.91
N PRO A 195 -20.76 -3.37 -8.19
CA PRO A 195 -20.14 -2.10 -8.60
C PRO A 195 -20.65 -0.86 -7.84
N GLU A 196 -21.96 -0.76 -7.59
CA GLU A 196 -22.51 0.35 -6.81
C GLU A 196 -22.01 0.36 -5.36
N ASN A 197 -21.86 -0.81 -4.75
CA ASN A 197 -21.34 -0.95 -3.40
C ASN A 197 -19.84 -0.70 -3.34
N ALA A 198 -19.08 -0.91 -4.42
CA ALA A 198 -17.70 -0.46 -4.50
C ALA A 198 -17.57 1.06 -4.42
N ILE A 199 -18.44 1.82 -5.09
CA ILE A 199 -18.44 3.30 -4.99
C ILE A 199 -18.84 3.76 -3.58
N ARG A 200 -19.87 3.14 -2.98
CA ARG A 200 -20.24 3.41 -1.58
C ARG A 200 -19.11 3.11 -0.62
N GLY A 201 -18.44 1.96 -0.80
CA GLY A 201 -17.27 1.56 -0.03
C GLY A 201 -16.11 2.56 -0.18
N ALA A 202 -15.80 2.99 -1.40
CA ALA A 202 -14.77 3.99 -1.67
C ALA A 202 -15.09 5.33 -0.97
N HIS A 203 -16.36 5.75 -0.96
CA HIS A 203 -16.79 6.93 -0.23
C HIS A 203 -16.65 6.78 1.28
N HIS A 204 -17.11 5.66 1.86
CA HIS A 204 -17.02 5.45 3.30
C HIS A 204 -15.58 5.18 3.78
N LEU A 205 -14.70 4.63 2.97
CA LEU A 205 -13.26 4.56 3.25
C LEU A 205 -12.63 5.96 3.32
N ASN A 206 -12.98 6.84 2.38
CA ASN A 206 -12.58 8.25 2.43
C ASN A 206 -13.15 8.96 3.67
N LEU A 207 -14.41 8.69 4.02
CA LEU A 207 -15.03 9.24 5.22
C LEU A 207 -14.33 8.74 6.49
N ALA A 208 -14.02 7.44 6.54
CA ALA A 208 -13.31 6.81 7.64
C ALA A 208 -11.92 7.42 7.83
N HIS A 209 -11.20 7.71 6.73
CA HIS A 209 -9.96 8.48 6.75
C HIS A 209 -10.14 9.82 7.49
N GLY A 210 -11.09 10.64 7.04
CA GLY A 210 -11.34 11.96 7.59
C GLY A 210 -11.76 11.94 9.07
N LEU A 211 -12.63 10.99 9.43
CA LEU A 211 -13.08 10.80 10.82
C LEU A 211 -11.93 10.34 11.73
N ALA A 212 -11.06 9.44 11.25
CA ALA A 212 -9.90 8.99 12.00
C ALA A 212 -8.87 10.11 12.21
N VAL A 213 -8.61 10.94 11.19
CA VAL A 213 -7.76 12.15 11.32
C VAL A 213 -8.27 13.04 12.45
N GLN A 214 -9.58 13.32 12.48
CA GLN A 214 -10.20 14.14 13.51
C GLN A 214 -10.16 13.50 14.90
N ALA A 215 -10.34 12.18 14.99
CA ALA A 215 -10.41 11.46 16.26
C ALA A 215 -9.04 11.29 16.94
N MET A 216 -7.95 11.14 16.17
CA MET A 216 -6.63 10.90 16.73
C MET A 216 -5.95 12.17 17.26
N ASN A 217 -6.12 13.32 16.58
CA ASN A 217 -5.29 14.52 16.81
C ASN A 217 -3.78 14.16 16.86
N ALA A 218 -3.35 13.32 15.91
CA ALA A 218 -2.00 12.79 15.85
C ALA A 218 -0.99 13.89 15.50
N ARG A 219 0.26 13.72 15.95
CA ARG A 219 1.35 14.66 15.64
C ARG A 219 1.64 14.76 14.14
N ARG A 220 1.53 13.63 13.44
CA ARG A 220 1.70 13.53 11.99
C ARG A 220 0.78 12.44 11.46
N VAL A 221 -0.17 12.80 10.60
CA VAL A 221 -1.12 11.87 9.98
C VAL A 221 -1.11 11.99 8.46
N GLY A 222 -1.25 10.86 7.77
CA GLY A 222 -1.28 10.80 6.32
C GLY A 222 -2.43 9.98 5.73
N GLY A 223 -2.79 10.35 4.50
CA GLY A 223 -3.55 9.50 3.59
C GLY A 223 -2.60 8.66 2.73
N CYS A 224 -2.99 7.42 2.40
CA CYS A 224 -2.16 6.52 1.60
C CYS A 224 -2.94 6.04 0.36
N VAL A 225 -2.38 6.31 -0.82
CA VAL A 225 -3.02 6.05 -2.11
C VAL A 225 -2.05 5.37 -3.08
N ASN A 226 -2.56 4.42 -3.86
CA ASN A 226 -1.87 3.89 -5.01
C ASN A 226 -2.16 4.74 -6.25
N LEU A 227 -1.11 5.28 -6.85
CA LEU A 227 -1.22 6.19 -7.98
C LEU A 227 -0.49 5.61 -9.19
N TYR A 228 -1.03 5.85 -10.38
CA TYR A 228 -0.49 5.31 -11.63
C TYR A 228 -0.46 6.36 -12.72
N ALA A 229 0.64 6.44 -13.47
CA ALA A 229 0.68 7.18 -14.72
C ALA A 229 -0.21 6.46 -15.74
N ILE A 230 -1.11 7.21 -16.39
CA ILE A 230 -2.11 6.65 -17.31
C ILE A 230 -1.82 7.16 -18.72
N THR A 231 -1.56 6.24 -19.64
CA THR A 231 -1.25 6.55 -21.05
C THR A 231 -2.33 6.02 -21.97
N PRO A 232 -2.89 6.84 -22.87
CA PRO A 232 -3.77 6.35 -23.92
C PRO A 232 -2.96 5.53 -24.93
N ALA A 233 -3.52 4.41 -25.41
CA ALA A 233 -2.86 3.52 -26.37
C ALA A 233 -2.54 4.22 -27.70
N THR A 234 -3.40 5.14 -28.11
CA THR A 234 -3.22 6.00 -29.29
C THR A 234 -3.74 7.41 -29.03
N GLY A 235 -3.59 8.32 -30.00
CA GLY A 235 -4.20 9.65 -29.96
C GLY A 235 -5.68 9.71 -30.33
N ALA A 236 -6.36 8.57 -30.52
CA ALA A 236 -7.78 8.53 -30.86
C ALA A 236 -8.64 9.00 -29.68
N GLU A 237 -9.76 9.69 -29.95
CA GLU A 237 -10.64 10.26 -28.92
C GLU A 237 -11.11 9.22 -27.88
N ARG A 238 -11.42 8.00 -28.31
CA ARG A 238 -11.81 6.90 -27.42
C ARG A 238 -10.72 6.46 -26.45
N ASP A 239 -9.44 6.49 -26.87
CA ASP A 239 -8.32 6.10 -26.00
C ASP A 239 -7.97 7.23 -25.04
N LEU A 240 -8.14 8.49 -25.48
CA LEU A 240 -8.05 9.66 -24.62
C LEU A 240 -9.16 9.66 -23.55
N ASP A 241 -10.40 9.34 -23.93
CA ASP A 241 -11.51 9.21 -22.98
C ASP A 241 -11.28 8.04 -22.00
N ALA A 242 -10.79 6.90 -22.49
CA ALA A 242 -10.38 5.78 -21.64
C ALA A 242 -9.32 6.20 -20.61
N ALA A 243 -8.27 6.91 -21.04
CA ALA A 243 -7.24 7.43 -20.14
C ALA A 243 -7.83 8.41 -19.10
N ARG A 244 -8.72 9.31 -19.52
CA ARG A 244 -9.42 10.25 -18.62
C ARG A 244 -10.26 9.51 -17.57
N ARG A 245 -11.02 8.50 -17.99
CA ARG A 245 -11.88 7.68 -17.10
C ARG A 245 -11.07 6.91 -16.06
N ILE A 246 -10.02 6.22 -16.51
CA ILE A 246 -9.15 5.44 -15.61
C ILE A 246 -8.38 6.34 -14.66
N ASP A 247 -7.82 7.46 -15.14
CA ASP A 247 -7.19 8.46 -14.27
C ASP A 247 -8.17 9.04 -13.24
N GLY A 248 -9.40 9.30 -13.69
CA GLY A 248 -10.50 9.75 -12.85
C GLY A 248 -10.77 8.80 -11.69
N LEU A 249 -10.96 7.52 -11.96
CA LEU A 249 -11.33 6.53 -10.95
C LEU A 249 -10.13 6.05 -10.10
N GLN A 250 -8.94 5.91 -10.70
CA GLN A 250 -7.73 5.45 -10.02
C GLN A 250 -7.13 6.54 -9.13
N ASN A 251 -6.92 7.73 -9.69
CA ASN A 251 -6.10 8.77 -9.06
C ASN A 251 -6.99 9.88 -8.47
N ARG A 252 -7.76 10.56 -9.32
CA ARG A 252 -8.45 11.82 -8.97
C ARG A 252 -9.59 11.61 -7.97
N PHE A 253 -10.31 10.49 -8.04
CA PHE A 253 -11.40 10.19 -7.10
C PHE A 253 -10.93 10.21 -5.65
N PHE A 254 -9.70 9.77 -5.38
CA PHE A 254 -9.10 9.78 -4.05
C PHE A 254 -8.32 11.07 -3.79
N LEU A 255 -7.45 11.50 -4.70
CA LEU A 255 -6.65 12.72 -4.49
C LEU A 255 -7.51 13.97 -4.28
N ASP A 256 -8.53 14.19 -5.11
CA ASP A 256 -9.42 15.35 -4.96
C ASP A 256 -10.23 15.25 -3.66
N ALA A 257 -10.63 14.04 -3.26
CA ALA A 257 -11.36 13.84 -2.03
C ALA A 257 -10.51 14.21 -0.81
N LEU A 258 -9.31 13.63 -0.70
CA LEU A 258 -8.42 13.84 0.44
C LEU A 258 -7.82 15.26 0.48
N LEU A 259 -7.40 15.82 -0.67
CA LEU A 259 -6.62 17.06 -0.70
C LEU A 259 -7.45 18.30 -1.03
N LEU A 260 -8.62 18.16 -1.66
CA LEU A 260 -9.49 19.26 -2.06
C LEU A 260 -10.88 19.21 -1.41
N GLY A 261 -11.23 18.12 -0.72
CA GLY A 261 -12.55 17.96 -0.11
C GLY A 261 -13.69 17.99 -1.13
N ARG A 262 -13.49 17.39 -2.32
CA ARG A 262 -14.53 17.26 -3.36
C ARG A 262 -14.25 16.06 -4.28
N TYR A 263 -15.27 15.56 -4.95
CA TYR A 263 -15.08 14.58 -6.03
C TYR A 263 -15.01 15.28 -7.39
N PRO A 264 -14.29 14.70 -8.39
CA PRO A 264 -14.30 15.22 -9.74
C PRO A 264 -15.66 15.07 -10.42
N GLU A 265 -16.20 16.16 -10.98
CA GLU A 265 -17.54 16.18 -11.60
C GLU A 265 -17.68 15.21 -12.78
N ASP A 266 -16.64 15.09 -13.61
CA ASP A 266 -16.62 14.17 -14.74
C ASP A 266 -16.65 12.71 -14.30
N VAL A 267 -15.97 12.36 -13.21
CA VAL A 267 -16.02 11.01 -12.62
C VAL A 267 -17.42 10.71 -12.10
N LEU A 268 -18.05 11.64 -11.38
CA LEU A 268 -19.42 11.46 -10.88
C LEU A 268 -20.42 11.29 -12.04
N ALA A 269 -20.27 12.06 -13.11
CA ALA A 269 -21.11 11.94 -14.30
C ALA A 269 -20.93 10.58 -15.00
N ASP A 270 -19.69 10.10 -15.09
CA ASP A 270 -19.37 8.81 -15.71
C ASP A 270 -19.91 7.60 -14.94
N LEU A 271 -20.03 7.69 -13.61
CA LEU A 271 -20.62 6.64 -12.78
C LEU A 271 -22.13 6.47 -13.02
N GLY A 272 -22.82 7.55 -13.40
CA GLY A 272 -24.26 7.50 -13.76
C GLY A 272 -25.19 6.94 -12.67
N MET A 273 -24.77 6.98 -11.40
CA MET A 273 -25.49 6.36 -10.28
C MET A 273 -26.09 7.37 -9.30
N ASP A 274 -27.02 6.91 -8.46
CA ASP A 274 -27.52 7.71 -7.34
C ASP A 274 -26.44 7.87 -6.26
N LEU A 275 -26.11 9.13 -5.95
CA LEU A 275 -25.10 9.54 -4.99
C LEU A 275 -25.69 9.91 -3.61
N GLY A 276 -26.94 9.54 -3.32
CA GLY A 276 -27.62 9.84 -2.05
C GLY A 276 -26.94 9.29 -0.79
N PHE A 277 -25.92 8.44 -0.93
CA PHE A 277 -25.08 7.99 0.20
C PHE A 277 -24.05 9.05 0.63
N ILE A 278 -23.72 10.03 -0.23
CA ILE A 278 -22.89 11.18 0.10
C ILE A 278 -23.75 12.17 0.89
N GLN A 279 -23.49 12.31 2.18
CA GLN A 279 -24.28 13.13 3.08
C GLN A 279 -23.68 14.54 3.25
N PRO A 280 -24.51 15.54 3.61
CA PRO A 280 -24.00 16.87 3.96
C PRO A 280 -22.94 16.80 5.07
N GLY A 281 -21.79 17.43 4.81
CA GLY A 281 -20.66 17.45 5.75
C GLY A 281 -19.59 16.38 5.48
N ASP A 282 -19.87 15.36 4.66
CA ASP A 282 -18.92 14.27 4.40
C ASP A 282 -17.65 14.78 3.73
N MET A 283 -17.78 15.55 2.66
CA MET A 283 -16.61 16.05 1.94
C MET A 283 -15.74 16.99 2.79
N LYS A 284 -16.34 17.71 3.74
CA LYS A 284 -15.60 18.50 4.74
C LYS A 284 -14.84 17.60 5.70
N ALA A 285 -15.44 16.49 6.12
CA ALA A 285 -14.77 15.53 7.00
C ALA A 285 -13.65 14.80 6.27
N ILE A 286 -13.90 14.34 5.04
CA ILE A 286 -12.95 13.65 4.17
C ILE A 286 -11.71 14.52 3.91
N GLY A 287 -11.91 15.80 3.55
CA GLY A 287 -10.83 16.76 3.32
C GLY A 287 -10.21 17.32 4.61
N ALA A 288 -10.22 16.58 5.72
CA ALA A 288 -9.51 16.97 6.93
C ALA A 288 -8.01 17.11 6.62
N PRO A 289 -7.32 18.17 7.09
CA PRO A 289 -5.91 18.37 6.77
C PRO A 289 -5.04 17.20 7.20
N ILE A 290 -4.11 16.81 6.34
CA ILE A 290 -3.09 15.78 6.57
C ILE A 290 -1.69 16.38 6.44
N ASP A 291 -0.71 15.78 7.12
CA ASP A 291 0.66 16.27 7.19
C ASP A 291 1.60 15.66 6.14
N VAL A 292 1.20 14.54 5.56
CA VAL A 292 2.01 13.79 4.57
C VAL A 292 1.11 12.94 3.68
N LEU A 293 1.39 12.91 2.38
CA LEU A 293 0.78 11.99 1.44
C LEU A 293 1.70 10.78 1.22
N LEU A 294 1.17 9.59 1.48
CA LEU A 294 1.84 8.32 1.25
C LEU A 294 1.43 7.80 -0.13
N VAL A 295 2.39 7.56 -1.01
CA VAL A 295 2.18 7.13 -2.39
C VAL A 295 2.73 5.73 -2.60
N ASN A 296 1.86 4.80 -3.00
CA ASN A 296 2.25 3.48 -3.47
C ASN A 296 2.33 3.52 -5.01
N TYR A 297 3.41 2.99 -5.58
CA TYR A 297 3.62 2.97 -7.03
C TYR A 297 4.37 1.72 -7.46
N TYR A 298 3.90 1.08 -8.53
CA TYR A 298 4.46 -0.17 -9.03
C TYR A 298 4.61 -0.25 -10.55
N SER A 299 3.81 0.53 -11.29
CA SER A 299 3.69 0.40 -12.74
C SER A 299 3.06 1.66 -13.30
N ARG A 300 2.97 1.70 -14.62
CA ARG A 300 2.04 2.55 -15.37
C ARG A 300 0.86 1.74 -15.90
N PHE A 301 -0.18 2.41 -16.37
CA PHE A 301 -1.23 1.79 -17.18
C PHE A 301 -1.25 2.37 -18.59
N THR A 302 -1.31 1.51 -19.60
CA THR A 302 -1.61 1.89 -20.99
C THR A 302 -3.01 1.39 -21.34
N VAL A 303 -3.90 2.27 -21.78
CA VAL A 303 -5.34 1.98 -21.88
C VAL A 303 -5.93 2.30 -23.25
N SER A 304 -6.93 1.53 -23.68
CA SER A 304 -7.66 1.74 -24.92
C SER A 304 -9.17 1.70 -24.70
N GLY A 305 -9.89 2.55 -25.44
CA GLY A 305 -11.34 2.55 -25.53
C GLY A 305 -11.89 1.62 -26.63
N GLU A 306 -11.06 0.77 -27.23
CA GLU A 306 -11.49 -0.23 -28.21
C GLU A 306 -12.45 -1.26 -27.58
N PRO A 307 -13.67 -1.43 -28.13
CA PRO A 307 -14.62 -2.42 -27.62
C PRO A 307 -14.08 -3.85 -27.71
N GLY A 308 -14.22 -4.62 -26.63
CA GLY A 308 -13.94 -6.06 -26.62
C GLY A 308 -12.53 -6.48 -26.22
N GLY A 309 -11.65 -5.54 -25.84
CA GLY A 309 -10.36 -5.87 -25.25
C GLY A 309 -10.51 -6.35 -23.80
N ARG A 310 -10.66 -7.66 -23.61
CA ARG A 310 -10.67 -8.28 -22.26
C ARG A 310 -9.23 -8.38 -21.75
N ALA A 311 -8.66 -7.28 -21.30
CA ALA A 311 -7.43 -7.29 -20.52
C ALA A 311 -7.58 -6.30 -19.35
N SER A 312 -7.59 -6.84 -18.13
CA SER A 312 -7.55 -6.06 -16.89
C SER A 312 -6.13 -5.54 -16.66
N ALA A 313 -6.01 -4.35 -16.05
CA ALA A 313 -4.74 -3.78 -15.61
C ALA A 313 -4.01 -4.67 -14.60
N ALA A 314 -4.80 -5.31 -13.73
CA ALA A 314 -4.34 -6.27 -12.76
C ALA A 314 -4.50 -7.67 -13.35
N ALA A 315 -3.39 -8.41 -13.45
CA ALA A 315 -3.46 -9.84 -13.58
C ALA A 315 -4.17 -10.37 -12.31
N ALA A 316 -5.30 -11.03 -12.48
CA ALA A 316 -5.98 -11.74 -11.41
C ALA A 316 -5.64 -13.23 -11.52
N PRO A 317 -5.30 -13.92 -10.42
CA PRO A 317 -4.99 -15.35 -10.45
C PRO A 317 -6.25 -16.22 -10.51
N THR A 318 -7.44 -15.62 -10.34
CA THR A 318 -8.74 -16.29 -10.22
C THR A 318 -9.80 -15.56 -11.04
N ASP A 319 -11.02 -16.11 -11.13
CA ASP A 319 -12.13 -15.48 -11.84
C ASP A 319 -12.53 -14.16 -11.16
N THR A 320 -12.65 -13.08 -11.93
CA THR A 320 -12.95 -11.73 -11.43
C THR A 320 -13.86 -10.96 -12.40
N ALA A 321 -14.62 -10.01 -11.86
CA ALA A 321 -15.31 -8.99 -12.65
C ALA A 321 -14.40 -7.77 -12.90
N SER A 322 -14.86 -6.79 -13.66
CA SER A 322 -14.11 -5.54 -13.83
C SER A 322 -14.10 -4.73 -12.52
N PRO A 323 -12.95 -4.20 -12.07
CA PRO A 323 -12.90 -3.22 -10.98
C PRO A 323 -13.23 -1.78 -11.44
N TRP A 324 -13.35 -1.54 -12.76
CA TRP A 324 -13.48 -0.21 -13.36
C TRP A 324 -14.94 0.20 -13.54
N VAL A 325 -15.61 0.53 -12.43
CA VAL A 325 -17.04 0.89 -12.41
C VAL A 325 -17.32 2.09 -13.33
N GLY A 326 -18.29 1.94 -14.24
CA GLY A 326 -18.63 2.96 -15.25
C GLY A 326 -17.62 3.07 -16.41
N SER A 327 -16.63 2.17 -16.44
CA SER A 327 -15.54 2.13 -17.42
C SER A 327 -15.19 0.68 -17.82
N GLU A 328 -16.15 -0.24 -17.73
CA GLU A 328 -15.94 -1.68 -17.96
C GLU A 328 -15.55 -2.02 -19.40
N HIS A 329 -15.75 -1.09 -20.32
CA HIS A 329 -15.35 -1.20 -21.72
C HIS A 329 -13.87 -0.86 -21.97
N VAL A 330 -13.19 -0.22 -21.00
CA VAL A 330 -11.79 0.17 -21.14
C VAL A 330 -10.89 -1.06 -21.03
N SER A 331 -9.97 -1.18 -21.98
CA SER A 331 -8.99 -2.27 -22.08
C SER A 331 -7.62 -1.80 -21.62
N PHE A 332 -6.88 -2.64 -20.91
CA PHE A 332 -5.49 -2.39 -20.55
C PHE A 332 -4.57 -3.15 -21.49
N VAL A 333 -3.66 -2.45 -22.14
CA VAL A 333 -2.78 -3.02 -23.17
C VAL A 333 -1.33 -2.92 -22.74
N ASN A 334 -0.50 -3.85 -23.21
CA ASN A 334 0.93 -3.77 -22.99
C ASN A 334 1.51 -2.67 -23.90
N GLY A 335 2.28 -1.76 -23.32
CA GLY A 335 2.94 -0.65 -24.00
C GLY A 335 4.35 -0.97 -24.50
N GLY A 336 4.76 -2.24 -24.46
CA GLY A 336 6.03 -2.76 -24.96
C GLY A 336 7.15 -2.82 -23.92
N ARG A 337 6.85 -2.64 -22.63
CA ARG A 337 7.87 -2.59 -21.56
C ARG A 337 8.17 -3.98 -20.98
N PRO A 338 9.35 -4.17 -20.36
CA PRO A 338 9.60 -5.33 -19.50
C PRO A 338 8.53 -5.44 -18.40
N VAL A 339 8.23 -6.67 -17.98
CA VAL A 339 7.23 -6.92 -16.94
C VAL A 339 7.81 -7.70 -15.77
N THR A 340 7.25 -7.49 -14.59
CA THR A 340 7.54 -8.26 -13.38
C THR A 340 6.89 -9.65 -13.42
N ALA A 341 7.11 -10.49 -12.42
CA ALA A 341 6.38 -11.75 -12.27
C ALA A 341 4.87 -11.54 -12.05
N MET A 342 4.40 -10.33 -11.70
CA MET A 342 2.97 -9.99 -11.67
C MET A 342 2.40 -9.70 -13.08
N GLY A 343 3.25 -9.58 -14.09
CA GLY A 343 2.86 -9.08 -15.41
C GLY A 343 2.74 -7.54 -15.47
N TRP A 344 3.16 -6.83 -14.43
CA TRP A 344 3.11 -5.36 -14.38
C TRP A 344 4.29 -4.76 -15.14
N GLU A 345 4.02 -3.74 -15.96
CA GLU A 345 5.06 -3.03 -16.71
C GLU A 345 6.03 -2.29 -15.77
N ILE A 346 7.32 -2.45 -16.00
CA ILE A 346 8.36 -1.74 -15.28
C ILE A 346 8.54 -0.37 -15.94
N ASP A 347 8.18 0.70 -15.21
CA ASP A 347 8.21 2.08 -15.70
C ASP A 347 8.51 3.06 -14.56
N GLU A 348 9.78 3.39 -14.36
CA GLU A 348 10.22 4.34 -13.34
C GLU A 348 9.88 5.80 -13.70
N ASP A 349 9.67 6.11 -14.98
CA ASP A 349 9.32 7.46 -15.43
C ASP A 349 7.90 7.85 -15.03
N GLY A 350 6.95 6.91 -15.01
CA GLY A 350 5.60 7.15 -14.49
C GLY A 350 5.58 7.53 -13.01
N LEU A 351 6.57 7.10 -12.21
CA LEU A 351 6.72 7.55 -10.82
C LEU A 351 7.06 9.04 -10.77
N VAL A 352 8.01 9.49 -11.62
CA VAL A 352 8.35 10.91 -11.72
C VAL A 352 7.14 11.71 -12.17
N GLU A 353 6.43 11.24 -13.20
CA GLU A 353 5.23 11.89 -13.73
C GLU A 353 4.19 12.12 -12.64
N ILE A 354 3.86 11.08 -11.87
CA ILE A 354 2.82 11.16 -10.83
C ILE A 354 3.26 12.04 -9.67
N LEU A 355 4.48 11.90 -9.16
CA LEU A 355 4.96 12.73 -8.05
C LEU A 355 5.02 14.21 -8.44
N THR A 356 5.50 14.52 -9.64
CA THR A 356 5.54 15.91 -10.15
C THR A 356 4.13 16.43 -10.43
N ARG A 357 3.22 15.59 -10.94
CA ARG A 357 1.82 15.97 -11.13
C ARG A 357 1.17 16.37 -9.81
N VAL A 358 1.31 15.54 -8.77
CA VAL A 358 0.73 15.84 -7.45
C VAL A 358 1.29 17.16 -6.91
N ALA A 359 2.61 17.36 -6.96
CA ALA A 359 3.25 18.60 -6.51
C ALA A 359 2.77 19.86 -7.27
N ARG A 360 2.35 19.69 -8.53
CA ARG A 360 1.90 20.79 -9.40
C ARG A 360 0.41 21.12 -9.23
N GLU A 361 -0.43 20.10 -9.11
CA GLU A 361 -1.89 20.23 -9.25
C GLU A 361 -2.64 20.33 -7.91
N TYR A 362 -2.01 19.91 -6.81
CA TYR A 362 -2.62 19.88 -5.48
C TYR A 362 -1.93 20.83 -4.50
N PRO A 363 -2.58 21.17 -3.35
CA PRO A 363 -1.96 21.96 -2.31
C PRO A 363 -0.60 21.38 -1.87
N PRO A 364 0.40 22.24 -1.54
CA PRO A 364 1.71 21.78 -1.13
C PRO A 364 1.62 20.82 0.06
N ILE A 365 2.11 19.59 -0.13
CA ILE A 365 2.10 18.53 0.88
C ILE A 365 3.39 17.71 0.78
N PRO A 366 4.05 17.39 1.91
CA PRO A 366 5.12 16.40 1.92
C PRO A 366 4.67 15.06 1.35
N MET A 367 5.53 14.43 0.55
CA MET A 367 5.25 13.11 -0.03
C MET A 367 6.27 12.07 0.44
N VAL A 368 5.84 10.82 0.45
CA VAL A 368 6.68 9.65 0.71
C VAL A 368 6.26 8.55 -0.26
N VAL A 369 7.23 7.88 -0.88
CA VAL A 369 6.95 6.60 -1.56
C VAL A 369 6.83 5.54 -0.49
N SER A 370 5.60 5.19 -0.11
CA SER A 370 5.31 4.30 1.02
C SER A 370 5.33 2.82 0.65
N GLU A 371 5.23 2.52 -0.63
CA GLU A 371 5.46 1.20 -1.20
C GLU A 371 5.99 1.33 -2.63
N ASN A 372 7.14 0.72 -2.90
CA ASN A 372 7.64 0.45 -4.24
C ASN A 372 8.53 -0.80 -4.22
N GLY A 373 8.30 -1.71 -5.16
CA GLY A 373 9.10 -2.91 -5.33
C GLY A 373 8.53 -3.79 -6.43
N ALA A 374 9.07 -4.99 -6.59
CA ALA A 374 8.70 -5.88 -7.68
C ALA A 374 8.77 -7.35 -7.28
N ALA A 375 7.77 -8.12 -7.73
CA ALA A 375 7.83 -9.56 -7.69
C ALA A 375 8.70 -10.12 -8.83
N PHE A 376 9.63 -10.99 -8.47
CA PHE A 376 10.40 -11.79 -9.42
C PHE A 376 10.47 -13.23 -8.89
N ASP A 377 10.70 -14.17 -9.80
CA ASP A 377 10.86 -15.58 -9.43
C ASP A 377 12.25 -15.78 -8.84
N ASP A 378 12.31 -15.93 -7.52
CA ASP A 378 13.56 -16.12 -6.79
C ASP A 378 14.03 -17.58 -6.83
N ALA A 379 15.33 -17.78 -6.99
CA ALA A 379 15.98 -19.08 -6.87
C ALA A 379 17.04 -19.04 -5.76
N LEU A 380 17.02 -20.05 -4.90
CA LEU A 380 18.06 -20.29 -3.89
C LEU A 380 19.19 -21.10 -4.54
N VAL A 381 20.36 -20.48 -4.69
CA VAL A 381 21.57 -21.09 -5.25
C VAL A 381 22.69 -20.93 -4.23
N ASP A 382 23.29 -22.03 -3.80
CA ASP A 382 24.38 -22.06 -2.81
C ASP A 382 24.08 -21.25 -1.52
N GLY A 383 22.85 -21.33 -1.03
CA GLY A 383 22.39 -20.63 0.18
C GLY A 383 22.22 -19.12 0.00
N ARG A 384 22.14 -18.62 -1.24
CA ARG A 384 21.92 -17.20 -1.57
C ARG A 384 20.82 -17.05 -2.62
N VAL A 385 20.13 -15.91 -2.57
CA VAL A 385 19.15 -15.52 -3.59
C VAL A 385 19.72 -14.36 -4.40
N HIS A 386 20.01 -14.64 -5.68
CA HIS A 386 20.60 -13.70 -6.62
C HIS A 386 19.51 -13.01 -7.45
N ASP A 387 18.92 -11.95 -6.91
CA ASP A 387 17.75 -11.26 -7.47
C ASP A 387 18.10 -9.94 -8.16
N ARG A 388 18.96 -10.03 -9.19
CA ARG A 388 19.46 -8.86 -9.93
C ARG A 388 18.35 -8.02 -10.56
N GLU A 389 17.26 -8.64 -10.99
CA GLU A 389 16.11 -7.94 -11.57
C GLU A 389 15.41 -7.05 -10.54
N ARG A 390 15.23 -7.57 -9.31
CA ARG A 390 14.66 -6.79 -8.19
C ARG A 390 15.58 -5.63 -7.81
N GLN A 391 16.89 -5.88 -7.73
CA GLN A 391 17.86 -4.82 -7.48
C GLN A 391 17.77 -3.72 -8.56
N ALA A 392 17.77 -4.09 -9.85
CA ALA A 392 17.69 -3.14 -10.96
C ALA A 392 16.40 -2.33 -10.94
N TYR A 393 15.26 -2.95 -10.60
CA TYR A 393 13.98 -2.27 -10.44
C TYR A 393 14.04 -1.20 -9.34
N VAL A 394 14.50 -1.56 -8.14
CA VAL A 394 14.57 -0.64 -6.99
C VAL A 394 15.58 0.49 -7.26
N GLU A 395 16.70 0.18 -7.91
CA GLU A 395 17.70 1.16 -8.33
C GLU A 395 17.13 2.21 -9.29
N ALA A 396 16.41 1.77 -10.33
CA ALA A 396 15.78 2.66 -11.29
C ALA A 396 14.72 3.58 -10.64
N HIS A 397 13.90 3.03 -9.72
CA HIS A 397 12.87 3.79 -9.03
C HIS A 397 13.41 4.74 -7.96
N LEU A 398 14.52 4.40 -7.30
CA LEU A 398 15.25 5.35 -6.45
C LEU A 398 15.86 6.48 -7.28
N ALA A 399 16.40 6.18 -8.47
CA ALA A 399 16.86 7.23 -9.39
C ALA A 399 15.70 8.13 -9.83
N ALA A 400 14.50 7.57 -10.07
CA ALA A 400 13.30 8.35 -10.34
C ALA A 400 12.89 9.25 -9.16
N CYS A 401 12.95 8.74 -7.92
CA CYS A 401 12.73 9.54 -6.71
C CYS A 401 13.70 10.73 -6.64
N ARG A 402 14.99 10.52 -6.94
CA ARG A 402 15.97 11.61 -7.01
C ARG A 402 15.60 12.64 -8.08
N ARG A 403 15.23 12.20 -9.29
CA ARG A 403 14.78 13.10 -10.37
C ARG A 403 13.56 13.93 -9.92
N ALA A 404 12.59 13.31 -9.25
CA ALA A 404 11.43 14.02 -8.72
C ALA A 404 11.85 15.10 -7.70
N ILE A 405 12.79 14.80 -6.80
CA ILE A 405 13.35 15.78 -5.85
C ILE A 405 14.03 16.95 -6.59
N ASP A 406 14.80 16.66 -7.65
CA ASP A 406 15.44 17.70 -8.47
C ASP A 406 14.43 18.60 -9.19
N LEU A 407 13.24 18.06 -9.48
CA LEU A 407 12.09 18.80 -10.04
C LEU A 407 11.26 19.54 -8.99
N GLY A 408 11.70 19.55 -7.72
CA GLY A 408 11.05 20.30 -6.63
C GLY A 408 9.95 19.55 -5.90
N VAL A 409 9.78 18.24 -6.12
CA VAL A 409 8.85 17.41 -5.34
C VAL A 409 9.35 17.34 -3.89
N PRO A 410 8.51 17.68 -2.88
CA PRO A 410 8.87 17.60 -1.46
C PRO A 410 8.85 16.14 -0.95
N LEU A 411 9.67 15.28 -1.57
CA LEU A 411 9.75 13.86 -1.25
C LEU A 411 10.69 13.62 -0.06
N GLN A 412 10.16 12.99 0.99
CA GLN A 412 10.83 12.86 2.29
C GLN A 412 11.21 11.43 2.66
N GLY A 413 10.81 10.42 1.87
CA GLY A 413 11.16 9.04 2.18
C GLY A 413 10.79 8.05 1.08
N TYR A 414 11.39 6.87 1.21
CA TYR A 414 11.17 5.71 0.34
C TYR A 414 11.10 4.43 1.18
N PHE A 415 10.07 3.63 0.94
CA PHE A 415 9.84 2.35 1.61
C PHE A 415 9.76 1.23 0.58
N ALA A 416 10.73 0.32 0.65
CA ALA A 416 10.73 -0.88 -0.19
C ALA A 416 9.54 -1.79 0.16
N TRP A 417 8.72 -2.10 -0.84
CA TRP A 417 7.71 -3.15 -0.74
C TRP A 417 8.27 -4.47 -1.28
N SER A 418 8.54 -5.47 -0.47
CA SER A 418 8.33 -5.55 0.99
C SER A 418 9.65 -5.79 1.72
N LEU A 419 9.63 -5.68 3.05
CA LEU A 419 10.78 -6.13 3.86
C LEU A 419 11.07 -7.62 3.57
N MET A 420 10.04 -8.46 3.54
CA MET A 420 10.15 -9.91 3.43
C MET A 420 9.13 -10.48 2.46
N ASP A 421 9.47 -11.60 1.83
CA ASP A 421 8.50 -12.42 1.12
C ASP A 421 7.33 -12.74 2.06
N ASN A 422 6.11 -12.69 1.56
CA ASN A 422 4.92 -12.77 2.39
C ASN A 422 3.76 -13.40 1.61
N PHE A 423 2.57 -13.43 2.22
CA PHE A 423 1.34 -13.87 1.57
C PHE A 423 0.83 -12.77 0.62
N GLU A 424 0.97 -12.93 -0.69
CA GLU A 424 0.55 -11.94 -1.69
C GLU A 424 -0.94 -12.10 -2.05
N TRP A 425 -1.81 -11.90 -1.06
CA TRP A 425 -3.27 -11.79 -1.27
C TRP A 425 -3.86 -12.94 -2.10
N ALA A 426 -4.55 -12.66 -3.21
CA ALA A 426 -5.14 -13.66 -4.10
C ALA A 426 -4.10 -14.59 -4.75
N TRP A 427 -2.82 -14.18 -4.82
CA TRP A 427 -1.71 -14.98 -5.36
C TRP A 427 -1.09 -15.93 -4.34
N GLY A 428 -1.47 -15.83 -3.07
CA GLY A 428 -0.87 -16.60 -1.98
C GLY A 428 0.65 -16.40 -1.93
N TYR A 429 1.40 -17.46 -1.65
CA TYR A 429 2.87 -17.39 -1.53
C TYR A 429 3.64 -17.44 -2.86
N GLY A 430 2.93 -17.42 -4.01
CA GLY A 430 3.53 -17.58 -5.33
C GLY A 430 4.27 -16.35 -5.85
N LYS A 431 4.06 -15.18 -5.24
CA LYS A 431 4.65 -13.90 -5.68
C LYS A 431 5.50 -13.34 -4.56
N ARG A 432 6.78 -13.07 -4.86
CA ARG A 432 7.81 -12.72 -3.87
C ARG A 432 8.30 -11.30 -4.09
N PHE A 433 7.84 -10.36 -3.26
CA PHE A 433 8.26 -8.95 -3.30
C PHE A 433 9.44 -8.63 -2.38
N GLY A 434 9.77 -9.51 -1.44
CA GLY A 434 10.63 -9.18 -0.32
C GLY A 434 12.07 -8.85 -0.72
N LEU A 435 12.67 -7.92 0.02
CA LEU A 435 14.13 -7.82 0.10
C LEU A 435 14.74 -9.04 0.81
N VAL A 436 14.00 -9.66 1.71
CA VAL A 436 14.40 -10.85 2.45
C VAL A 436 13.60 -12.05 1.96
N HIS A 437 14.30 -13.10 1.57
CA HIS A 437 13.70 -14.38 1.25
C HIS A 437 13.19 -15.05 2.53
N VAL A 438 11.99 -15.62 2.47
CA VAL A 438 11.45 -16.44 3.54
C VAL A 438 11.16 -17.83 3.00
N ASP A 439 11.76 -18.82 3.65
CA ASP A 439 11.34 -20.21 3.51
C ASP A 439 10.08 -20.42 4.37
N PHE A 440 8.93 -20.62 3.72
CA PHE A 440 7.64 -20.64 4.41
C PHE A 440 7.42 -21.92 5.25
N GLU A 441 8.21 -22.98 5.05
CA GLU A 441 8.12 -24.21 5.85
C GLU A 441 8.96 -24.12 7.12
N THR A 442 10.20 -23.68 6.99
CA THR A 442 11.19 -23.61 8.08
C THR A 442 11.18 -22.27 8.81
N GLN A 443 10.57 -21.25 8.20
CA GLN A 443 10.54 -19.86 8.67
C GLN A 443 11.92 -19.20 8.67
N GLU A 444 12.90 -19.74 7.93
CA GLU A 444 14.22 -19.14 7.79
C GLU A 444 14.18 -17.85 6.95
N ARG A 445 14.89 -16.82 7.41
CA ARG A 445 15.06 -15.53 6.72
C ARG A 445 16.45 -15.42 6.11
N LEU A 446 16.52 -15.17 4.80
CA LEU A 446 17.77 -14.96 4.08
C LEU A 446 17.77 -13.63 3.33
N LEU A 447 18.78 -12.79 3.57
CA LEU A 447 18.95 -11.53 2.84
C LEU A 447 19.24 -11.83 1.37
N LYS A 448 18.42 -11.28 0.46
CA LYS A 448 18.68 -11.34 -0.98
C LYS A 448 19.77 -10.34 -1.36
N ASP A 449 20.34 -10.46 -2.56
CA ASP A 449 21.34 -9.50 -3.04
C ASP A 449 20.77 -8.07 -3.12
N SER A 450 19.50 -7.91 -3.46
CA SER A 450 18.80 -6.60 -3.42
C SER A 450 18.77 -5.97 -2.03
N ALA A 451 18.62 -6.76 -0.95
CA ALA A 451 18.68 -6.25 0.43
C ALA A 451 20.07 -5.75 0.80
N LEU A 452 21.11 -6.51 0.44
CA LEU A 452 22.50 -6.15 0.70
C LEU A 452 22.88 -4.86 -0.05
N TRP A 453 22.42 -4.74 -1.29
CA TRP A 453 22.59 -3.52 -2.08
C TRP A 453 21.82 -2.33 -1.47
N TYR A 454 20.56 -2.51 -1.07
CA TYR A 454 19.76 -1.44 -0.47
C TYR A 454 20.39 -0.94 0.84
N ALA A 455 20.90 -1.85 1.68
CA ALA A 455 21.64 -1.50 2.90
C ALA A 455 22.92 -0.69 2.63
N GLU A 456 23.60 -0.93 1.51
CA GLU A 456 24.74 -0.13 1.08
C GLU A 456 24.32 1.31 0.71
N ILE A 457 23.23 1.47 -0.05
CA ILE A 457 22.69 2.78 -0.43
C ILE A 457 22.30 3.60 0.80
N ILE A 458 21.63 2.99 1.77
CA ILE A 458 21.23 3.68 3.01
C ILE A 458 22.47 4.15 3.79
N ARG A 459 23.46 3.26 3.94
CA ARG A 459 24.71 3.59 4.66
C ARG A 459 25.47 4.72 4.00
N GLN A 460 25.48 4.77 2.66
CA GLN A 460 26.11 5.85 1.92
C GLN A 460 25.40 7.18 2.16
N ASN A 461 24.07 7.21 2.19
CA ASN A 461 23.33 8.44 2.45
C ASN A 461 23.52 8.94 3.89
N ARG A 462 23.53 8.06 4.89
CA ARG A 462 23.79 8.43 6.30
C ARG A 462 25.17 9.03 6.55
N ARG A 463 26.22 8.54 5.86
CA ARG A 463 27.59 9.08 6.00
C ARG A 463 27.73 10.55 5.57
N HIS A 464 26.76 11.09 4.84
CA HIS A 464 26.78 12.45 4.32
C HIS A 464 25.77 13.37 5.00
N GLU A 465 25.06 12.89 6.02
CA GLU A 465 24.28 13.78 6.87
C GLU A 465 25.26 14.65 7.68
N PRO A 466 25.06 15.98 7.74
CA PRO A 466 25.81 16.82 8.64
C PRO A 466 25.66 16.27 10.06
N THR A 467 26.77 15.90 10.70
CA THR A 467 26.73 15.64 12.14
C THR A 467 26.44 16.97 12.81
N ASP A 468 25.28 17.10 13.45
CA ASP A 468 24.96 18.25 14.30
C ASP A 468 26.12 18.43 15.30
N SER A 469 26.79 19.57 15.19
CA SER A 469 27.92 20.00 16.03
C SER A 469 27.46 20.86 17.19
#